data_AF-A0A524KTF0-F1
#
_entry.id   AF-A0A524KTF0-F1
#
_cell.length_a   1.000
_cell.length_b   1.000
_cell.length_c   1.000
_cell.angle_alpha   90.00
_cell.angle_beta   90.00
_cell.angle_gamma   90.00
#
_symmetry.space_group_name_H-M   'P 1'
#
loop_
_entity.id
_entity.type
_entity.pdbx_description
1 polymer ?
#
loop_
_entity_poly.entity_id
_entity_poly.type
_entity_poly.pdbx_seq_one_letter_code
_entity_poly.pdbx_strand_id
1 'polypeptide(L)' 'MTTLNNLLNSFRDAAATEREKGTYFEELICTHLRNEAIYHDLYSDVWTYADWATRQGRVIQRV' A
#
# COMPACT_ATOMS: atom_id res chain seq x y z
N MET A 1 9.18 -5.53 21.72
CA MET A 1 8.79 -5.70 20.31
C MET A 1 7.35 -5.23 20.16
N THR A 2 7.12 -4.18 19.36
CA THR A 2 5.77 -3.65 19.12
C THR A 2 5.11 -4.39 17.95
N THR A 3 3.79 -4.50 17.96
CA THR A 3 3.01 -5.19 16.91
C THR A 3 3.31 -4.65 15.51
N LEU A 4 3.52 -3.33 15.39
CA LEU A 4 3.92 -2.67 14.15
C LEU A 4 5.27 -3.16 13.63
N ASN A 5 6.28 -3.29 14.50
CA ASN A 5 7.61 -3.74 14.10
C ASN A 5 7.58 -5.20 13.63
N ASN A 6 6.76 -6.05 14.24
CA ASN A 6 6.59 -7.44 13.80
C ASN A 6 5.94 -7.50 12.41
N LEU A 7 4.94 -6.65 12.15
CA LEU A 7 4.30 -6.55 10.84
C LEU A 7 5.28 -6.06 9.76
N LEU A 8 6.05 -5.02 10.05
CA LEU A 8 7.07 -4.50 9.12
C LEU A 8 8.18 -5.50 8.84
N ASN A 9 8.60 -6.28 9.85
CA ASN A 9 9.55 -7.36 9.66
C ASN A 9 8.96 -8.48 8.79
N SER A 10 7.69 -8.85 8.99
CA SER A 10 7.01 -9.83 8.14
C SER A 10 7.00 -9.41 6.66
N PHE A 11 6.81 -8.13 6.36
CA PHE A 11 6.90 -7.65 4.97
C PHE A 11 8.32 -7.68 4.41
N ARG A 12 9.33 -7.46 5.25
CA ARG A 12 10.74 -7.57 4.83
C ARG A 12 11.13 -9.01 4.54
N ASP A 13 10.65 -9.95 5.35
CA ASP A 13 10.94 -11.38 5.20
C ASP A 13 10.18 -11.98 4.01
N ALA A 14 8.96 -11.50 3.73
CA ALA A 14 8.14 -11.96 2.61
C ALA A 14 8.57 -11.41 1.25
N ALA A 15 9.22 -10.24 1.22
CA ALA A 15 9.64 -9.60 -0.02
C ALA A 15 10.96 -10.19 -0.55
N ALA A 16 10.91 -10.73 -1.77
CA ALA A 16 12.10 -11.23 -2.46
C ALA A 16 12.90 -10.11 -3.12
N THR A 17 12.28 -8.95 -3.38
CA THR A 17 12.93 -7.79 -3.99
C THR A 17 12.65 -6.49 -3.23
N GLU A 18 13.53 -5.49 -3.38
CA GLU A 18 13.30 -4.15 -2.84
C GLU A 18 12.03 -3.48 -3.42
N ARG A 19 11.63 -3.89 -4.64
CA ARG A 19 10.39 -3.42 -5.29
C ARG A 19 9.14 -3.98 -4.61
N GLU A 20 9.17 -5.25 -4.20
CA GLU A 20 8.09 -5.87 -3.44
C GLU A 20 7.97 -5.27 -2.03
N LYS A 21 9.10 -4.95 -1.38
CA LYS A 21 9.08 -4.22 -0.09
C LYS A 21 8.34 -2.90 -0.21
N GLY A 22 8.61 -2.13 -1.27
CA GLY A 22 7.89 -0.89 -1.56
C GLY A 22 6.40 -1.12 -1.82
N THR A 23 6.06 -2.17 -2.56
CA THR A 23 4.67 -2.52 -2.89
C THR A 23 3.86 -2.88 -1.63
N TYR A 24 4.41 -3.71 -0.75
CA TYR A 24 3.76 -4.07 0.51
C TYR A 24 3.59 -2.87 1.44
N PHE A 25 4.54 -1.94 1.43
CA PHE A 25 4.41 -0.71 2.20
C PHE A 25 3.28 0.19 1.67
N GLU A 26 3.16 0.35 0.35
CA GLU A 26 2.05 1.08 -0.28
C GLU A 26 0.69 0.48 0.08
N GLU A 27 0.59 -0.85 0.10
CA GLU A 27 -0.63 -1.57 0.45
C GLU A 27 -1.01 -1.40 1.93
N LEU A 28 -0.02 -1.42 2.83
CA LEU A 28 -0.24 -1.14 4.25
C LEU A 28 -0.77 0.29 4.45
N ILE A 29 -0.18 1.28 3.77
CA ILE A 29 -0.62 2.68 3.89
C ILE A 29 -2.03 2.87 3.32
N CYS A 30 -2.33 2.25 2.17
CA CYS A 30 -3.69 2.29 1.63
C CYS A 30 -4.71 1.70 2.60
N THR A 31 -4.39 0.57 3.22
CA THR A 31 -5.27 -0.08 4.20
C THR A 31 -5.44 0.76 5.46
N HIS A 32 -4.35 1.37 5.94
CA HIS A 32 -4.38 2.26 7.09
C HIS A 32 -5.28 3.48 6.85
N LEU A 33 -5.09 4.16 5.72
CA LEU A 33 -5.87 5.35 5.35
C LEU A 33 -7.36 5.04 5.13
N ARG A 34 -7.70 3.83 4.65
CA ARG A 34 -9.11 3.41 4.50
C ARG A 34 -9.79 3.09 5.83
N ASN A 35 -9.04 2.60 6.80
CA ASN A 35 -9.59 2.10 8.06
C ASN A 35 -9.61 3.15 9.19
N GLU A 36 -8.82 4.21 9.06
CA GLU A 36 -8.76 5.27 10.06
C GLU A 36 -9.93 6.27 9.89
N ALA A 37 -10.73 6.43 10.95
CA ALA A 37 -12.01 7.13 10.92
C ALA A 37 -11.94 8.60 10.48
N ILE A 38 -10.80 9.27 10.71
CA ILE A 38 -10.57 10.66 10.30
C ILE A 38 -10.41 10.76 8.77
N TYR A 39 -9.74 9.78 8.16
CA TYR A 39 -9.47 9.78 6.73
C TYR A 39 -10.59 9.16 5.90
N HIS A 40 -11.40 8.29 6.50
CA HIS A 40 -12.59 7.72 5.87
C HIS A 40 -13.61 8.79 5.46
N ASP A 41 -13.82 9.81 6.30
CA ASP A 41 -14.77 10.89 6.01
C ASP A 41 -14.20 11.96 5.06
N LEU A 42 -12.85 12.02 4.96
CA LEU A 42 -12.13 12.99 4.14
C LEU A 42 -11.90 12.50 2.69
N TYR A 43 -11.69 11.20 2.53
CA TYR A 43 -11.36 10.59 1.24
C TYR A 43 -12.43 9.57 0.84
N SER A 44 -13.08 9.81 -0.30
CA SER A 44 -14.08 8.87 -0.87
C SER A 44 -13.50 7.50 -1.19
N ASP A 45 -12.27 7.46 -1.71
CA ASP A 45 -11.56 6.24 -2.08
C ASP A 45 -10.05 6.49 -1.97
N VAL A 46 -9.31 5.47 -1.53
CA VAL A 46 -7.85 5.46 -1.50
C VAL A 46 -7.37 4.38 -2.45
N TRP A 47 -6.38 4.67 -3.30
CA TRP A 47 -5.84 3.73 -4.28
C TRP A 47 -4.33 3.69 -4.26
N THR A 48 -3.75 2.57 -4.69
CA THR A 48 -2.35 2.55 -5.09
C THR A 48 -2.18 3.34 -6.40
N TYR A 49 -0.98 3.85 -6.65
CA TYR A 49 -0.70 4.58 -7.89
C TYR A 49 -1.01 3.73 -9.14
N ALA A 50 -0.75 2.42 -9.07
CA ALA A 50 -1.03 1.50 -10.17
C ALA A 50 -2.53 1.31 -10.43
N ASP A 51 -3.34 1.19 -9.38
CA ASP A 51 -4.80 1.08 -9.52
C ASP A 51 -5.38 2.36 -10.09
N TRP A 52 -4.91 3.51 -9.59
CA TRP A 52 -5.30 4.82 -10.11
C TRP A 52 -4.93 4.97 -11.59
N ALA A 53 -3.70 4.61 -11.98
CA ALA A 53 -3.25 4.72 -13.36
C ALA A 53 -4.05 3.79 -14.29
N THR A 54 -4.34 2.57 -13.85
CA THR A 54 -5.20 1.63 -14.57
C THR A 54 -6.59 2.22 -14.81
N ARG A 55 -7.20 2.86 -13.79
CA ARG A 55 -8.48 3.58 -13.94
C ARG A 55 -8.42 4.77 -14.90
N GLN A 56 -7.27 5.44 -14.98
CA GLN A 56 -7.06 6.55 -15.91
C GLN A 56 -6.68 6.11 -17.33
N GLY A 57 -6.69 4.79 -17.62
CA GLY A 57 -6.28 4.25 -18.92
C GLY A 57 -4.77 4.37 -19.17
N ARG A 58 -3.98 4.66 -18.14
CA ARG A 58 -2.51 4.71 -18.19
C ARG A 58 -1.99 3.32 -17.84
N VAL A 59 -1.62 2.55 -18.85
CA VAL A 59 -0.94 1.26 -18.65
C VAL A 59 0.43 1.55 -18.06
N ILE A 60 0.58 1.37 -16.74
CA ILE A 60 1.91 1.27 -16.15
C ILE A 60 2.38 -0.15 -16.44
N GLN A 61 3.31 -0.28 -17.38
CA GLN A 61 4.03 -1.53 -17.58
C GLN A 61 4.87 -1.74 -16.31
N ARG A 62 4.36 -2.54 -15.37
CA ARG A 62 5.12 -3.00 -14.21
C ARG A 62 6.21 -3.93 -14.74
N VAL A 63 7.34 -3.34 -15.13
CA VAL A 63 8.62 -4.02 -15.29
C VAL A 63 9.11 -4.45 -13.91
#